data_AF-A0A1G7NEP9-F1
#
_entry.id   AF-A0A1G7NEP9-F1
#
_cell.length_a   1.000
_cell.length_b   1.000
_cell.length_c   1.000
_cell.angle_alpha   90.00
_cell.angle_beta   90.00
_cell.angle_gamma   90.00
#
_symmetry.space_group_name_H-M   'P 1'
#
loop_
_entity.id
_entity.type
_entity.pdbx_description
1 polymer ?
#
loop_
_entity_poly.entity_id
_entity_poly.type
_entity_poly.pdbx_seq_one_letter_code
_entity_poly.pdbx_strand_id
1 'polypeptide(L)'
;MSSGTIRGVPQHAELVEYLTGTTSLSPGEAARVVDEVLTYFGESTEAFVRRRHAELRTRGLHNDRIFDRIGAELAVRRVAPPALSARQLRRLVYG
;
A
#
# COMPACT_ATOMS: atom_id res chain seq x y z
N MET A 1 -14.34 1.36 5.59
CA MET A 1 -14.91 2.53 6.27
C MET A 1 -14.64 2.39 7.76
N SER A 2 -13.98 3.41 8.30
CA SER A 2 -13.79 3.82 9.71
C SER A 2 -13.72 2.76 10.81
N SER A 3 -12.55 2.65 11.46
CA SER A 3 -12.25 3.46 12.66
C SER A 3 -11.09 2.83 13.41
N GLY A 4 -9.92 3.45 13.33
CA GLY A 4 -8.78 3.17 14.19
C GLY A 4 -8.53 4.34 15.14
N THR A 5 -9.54 4.78 15.89
CA THR A 5 -9.30 5.70 17.01
C THR A 5 -8.74 4.90 18.17
N ILE A 6 -7.42 4.71 18.20
CA ILE A 6 -6.72 4.32 19.43
C ILE A 6 -6.27 5.60 20.12
N ARG A 7 -6.85 5.80 21.30
CA ARG A 7 -6.64 6.88 22.25
C ARG A 7 -5.15 7.00 22.63
N GLY A 8 -4.56 8.18 22.42
CA GLY A 8 -3.58 8.77 23.35
C GLY A 8 -2.08 8.62 23.07
N VAL A 9 -1.64 7.84 22.07
CA VAL A 9 -0.23 7.84 21.62
C VAL A 9 -0.25 8.09 20.11
N PRO A 10 0.49 9.09 19.59
CA PRO A 10 0.59 9.27 18.15
C PRO A 10 1.11 7.95 17.55
N GLN A 11 0.36 7.38 16.62
CA GLN A 11 0.80 6.22 15.86
C GLN A 11 2.19 6.56 15.30
N HIS A 12 3.20 5.75 15.62
CA HIS A 12 4.61 5.99 15.24
C HIS A 12 5.32 7.16 15.96
N ALA A 13 5.02 7.42 17.24
CA ALA A 13 5.69 8.46 18.05
C ALA A 13 7.23 8.40 18.00
N GLU A 14 7.83 7.20 18.06
CA GLU A 14 9.28 7.01 17.95
C GLU A 14 9.84 7.47 16.59
N LEU A 15 9.10 7.24 15.51
CA LEU A 15 9.49 7.68 14.16
C LEU A 15 9.35 9.20 14.03
N VAL A 16 8.29 9.78 14.60
CA VAL A 16 8.10 11.23 14.65
C VAL A 16 9.26 11.89 15.40
N GLU A 17 9.62 11.36 16.57
CA GLU A 17 10.76 11.84 17.36
C GLU A 17 12.07 11.76 16.57
N TYR A 18 12.35 10.61 15.96
CA TYR A 18 13.51 10.42 15.09
C TYR A 18 13.58 11.44 13.95
N LEU A 19 12.46 11.68 13.26
CA LEU A 19 12.39 12.63 12.15
C LEU A 19 12.59 14.07 12.61
N THR A 20 12.02 14.45 13.76
CA THR A 20 12.24 15.79 14.32
C THR A 20 13.69 16.01 14.76
N GLY A 21 14.40 14.95 15.17
CA GLY A 21 15.81 15.03 15.55
C GLY A 21 16.80 15.01 14.37
N THR A 22 16.37 14.55 13.19
CA THR A 22 17.24 14.37 12.02
C THR A 22 16.92 15.27 10.84
N THR A 23 15.81 16.02 10.91
CA THR A 23 15.33 16.94 9.87
C THR A 23 14.93 18.28 10.48
N SER A 24 14.54 19.25 9.66
CA SER A 24 13.98 20.52 10.12
C SER A 24 12.47 20.50 10.33
N LEU A 25 11.83 19.32 10.29
CA LEU A 25 10.38 19.20 10.45
C LEU A 25 9.96 19.44 11.89
N SER A 26 8.89 20.22 12.08
CA SER A 26 8.20 20.27 13.36
C SER A 26 7.53 18.93 13.67
N PRO A 27 7.21 18.63 14.95
CA PRO A 27 6.51 17.39 15.32
C PRO A 27 5.19 17.20 14.57
N GLY A 28 4.45 18.28 14.30
CA GLY A 28 3.20 18.22 13.54
C GLY A 28 3.39 17.93 12.06
N GLU A 29 4.46 18.44 11.45
CA GLU A 29 4.80 18.14 10.05
C GLU A 29 5.31 16.71 9.90
N ALA A 30 6.18 16.25 10.79
CA ALA A 30 6.67 14.88 10.80
C ALA A 30 5.51 13.87 10.95
N ALA A 31 4.55 14.13 11.84
CA ALA A 31 3.36 13.29 11.98
C ALA A 31 2.50 13.25 10.69
N ARG A 32 2.29 14.39 10.01
CA ARG A 32 1.57 14.42 8.74
C ARG A 32 2.30 13.66 7.64
N VAL A 33 3.60 13.84 7.50
CA VAL A 33 4.39 13.13 6.49
C VAL A 33 4.30 11.62 6.70
N VAL A 34 4.39 11.17 7.95
CA VAL A 34 4.21 9.75 8.28
C VAL A 34 2.81 9.26 7.89
N ASP A 35 1.76 10.00 8.25
CA ASP A 35 0.38 9.64 7.89
C ASP A 35 0.15 9.63 6.36
N GLU A 36 0.69 10.60 5.63
CA GLU A 36 0.62 10.66 4.17
C GLU A 36 1.37 9.51 3.51
N VAL A 37 2.58 9.19 3.99
CA VAL A 37 3.38 8.06 3.51
C VAL A 37 2.65 6.74 3.78
N LEU A 38 2.12 6.56 4.99
CA LEU A 38 1.37 5.36 5.36
C LEU A 38 0.06 5.26 4.61
N THR A 39 -0.63 6.37 4.36
CA THR A 39 -1.83 6.42 3.52
C THR A 39 -1.49 6.04 2.08
N TYR A 40 -0.40 6.60 1.54
CA TYR A 40 0.10 6.31 0.20
C TYR A 40 0.50 4.83 0.03
N PHE A 41 1.15 4.24 1.04
CA PHE A 41 1.49 2.82 1.04
C PHE A 41 0.38 1.90 1.57
N GLY A 42 -0.67 2.46 2.16
CA GLY A 42 -1.71 1.74 2.91
C GLY A 42 -2.73 1.01 2.04
N GLU A 43 -2.69 1.20 0.72
CA GLU A 43 -3.44 0.32 -0.19
C GLU A 43 -2.95 -1.12 -0.01
N SER A 44 -3.77 -1.98 0.58
CA SER A 44 -3.39 -3.39 0.77
C SER A 44 -3.08 -4.05 -0.58
N THR A 45 -2.22 -5.06 -0.57
CA THR A 45 -1.90 -5.83 -1.79
C THR A 45 -3.17 -6.34 -2.47
N GLU A 46 -4.15 -6.77 -1.70
CA GLU A 46 -5.46 -7.21 -2.20
C GLU A 46 -6.24 -6.07 -2.88
N ALA A 47 -6.33 -4.91 -2.23
CA ALA A 47 -7.02 -3.74 -2.79
C ALA A 47 -6.38 -3.29 -4.11
N PHE A 48 -5.04 -3.21 -4.14
CA PHE A 48 -4.29 -2.90 -5.35
C PHE A 48 -4.57 -3.90 -6.47
N VAL A 49 -4.46 -5.20 -6.18
CA VAL A 49 -4.64 -6.28 -7.17
C VAL A 49 -6.06 -6.22 -7.74
N ARG A 50 -7.09 -6.03 -6.90
CA ARG A 50 -8.49 -5.95 -7.36
C ARG A 50 -8.74 -4.73 -8.24
N ARG A 51 -8.28 -3.55 -7.81
CA ARG A 51 -8.44 -2.31 -8.57
C ARG A 51 -7.72 -2.38 -9.92
N ARG A 52 -6.45 -2.79 -9.94
CA ARG A 52 -5.66 -2.91 -11.18
C ARG A 52 -6.19 -3.99 -12.11
N HIS A 53 -6.68 -5.11 -11.58
CA HIS A 53 -7.32 -6.14 -12.39
C HIS A 53 -8.54 -5.58 -13.11
N ALA A 54 -9.43 -4.90 -12.38
CA ALA A 54 -10.60 -4.26 -12.97
C ALA A 54 -10.23 -3.24 -14.05
N GLU A 55 -9.25 -2.36 -13.79
CA GLU A 55 -8.77 -1.37 -14.75
C GLU A 55 -8.18 -1.98 -16.03
N LEU A 56 -7.45 -3.11 -15.93
CA LEU A 56 -6.86 -3.76 -17.09
C LEU A 56 -7.89 -4.60 -17.85
N ARG A 57 -8.88 -5.16 -17.13
CA ARG A 57 -9.99 -5.89 -17.72
C ARG A 57 -10.90 -4.99 -18.55
N THR A 58 -11.19 -3.77 -18.08
CA THR A 58 -11.98 -2.78 -18.84
C THR A 58 -11.25 -2.32 -20.11
N ARG A 59 -9.91 -2.38 -20.12
CA ARG A 59 -9.07 -2.13 -21.30
C ARG A 59 -8.97 -3.33 -22.26
N GLY A 60 -9.67 -4.43 -21.97
CA GLY A 60 -9.74 -5.61 -22.84
C GLY A 60 -8.59 -6.59 -22.73
N LEU A 61 -7.72 -6.48 -21.70
CA LEU A 61 -6.62 -7.44 -21.54
C LEU A 61 -7.14 -8.82 -21.10
N HIS A 62 -6.51 -9.87 -21.61
CA HIS A 62 -6.76 -11.25 -21.19
C HIS A 62 -6.16 -11.51 -19.80
N ASN A 63 -6.84 -12.35 -19.01
CA ASN A 63 -6.53 -12.58 -17.59
C ASN A 63 -5.06 -12.95 -17.34
N ASP A 64 -4.48 -13.83 -18.15
CA ASP A 64 -3.08 -14.26 -17.94
C ASP A 64 -2.11 -13.07 -18.08
N ARG A 65 -2.34 -12.20 -19.07
CA ARG A 65 -1.56 -10.97 -19.25
C ARG A 65 -1.79 -9.96 -18.13
N ILE A 66 -3.01 -9.89 -17.59
CA ILE A 66 -3.32 -9.05 -16.44
C ILE A 66 -2.51 -9.49 -15.21
N PHE A 67 -2.51 -10.78 -14.89
CA PHE A 67 -1.82 -11.30 -13.71
C PHE A 67 -0.29 -11.21 -13.84
N ASP A 68 0.26 -11.47 -15.03
CA ASP A 68 1.69 -11.25 -15.29
C ASP A 68 2.09 -9.78 -15.05
N ARG A 69 1.26 -8.85 -15.56
CA ARG A 69 1.49 -7.41 -15.42
C ARG A 69 1.40 -6.95 -13.96
N ILE A 70 0.37 -7.40 -13.24
CA ILE A 70 0.18 -7.08 -11.82
C ILE A 70 1.34 -7.63 -10.98
N GLY A 71 1.84 -8.84 -11.28
CA GLY A 71 3.01 -9.40 -10.60
C GLY A 71 4.26 -8.53 -10.77
N ALA A 72 4.51 -8.05 -12.00
CA ALA A 72 5.62 -7.13 -12.27
C ALA A 72 5.45 -5.76 -11.58
N GLU A 73 4.22 -5.21 -11.54
CA GLU A 73 3.92 -3.96 -10.84
C GLU A 73 4.08 -4.07 -9.31
N LEU A 74 3.75 -5.23 -8.73
CA LEU A 74 3.95 -5.49 -7.29
C LEU A 74 5.43 -5.62 -6.92
N ALA A 75 6.26 -6.21 -7.78
CA ALA A 75 7.68 -6.41 -7.53
C ALA A 75 8.49 -5.11 -7.37
N VAL A 76 7.97 -3.99 -7.90
CA VAL A 76 8.61 -2.67 -7.81
C VAL A 76 8.04 -1.78 -6.71
N ARG A 77 7.07 -2.28 -5.92
CA ARG A 77 6.42 -1.50 -4.86
C ARG A 77 7.34 -1.36 -3.65
N ARG A 78 7.50 -0.14 -3.11
CA ARG A 78 8.47 0.16 -2.03
C ARG A 78 8.19 -0.54 -0.70
N VAL A 79 6.93 -0.91 -0.45
CA VAL A 79 6.54 -1.89 0.58
C VAL A 79 6.08 -3.13 -0.17
N ALA A 80 7.05 -3.91 -0.65
CA ALA A 80 6.78 -5.06 -1.49
C ALA A 80 6.15 -6.17 -0.64
N PRO A 81 4.94 -6.68 -0.96
CA PRO A 81 4.53 -7.96 -0.43
C PRO A 81 5.51 -9.05 -0.89
N PRO A 82 5.61 -10.17 -0.17
CA PRO A 82 6.33 -11.33 -0.67
C PRO A 82 5.84 -11.67 -2.09
N ALA A 83 6.77 -12.09 -2.96
CA ALA A 83 6.47 -12.37 -4.37
C ALA A 83 5.26 -13.32 -4.47
N LEU A 84 4.19 -12.84 -5.12
CA LEU A 84 2.96 -13.61 -5.28
C LEU A 84 2.96 -14.33 -6.61
N SER A 85 2.69 -15.63 -6.58
CA SER A 85 2.43 -16.43 -7.78
C SER A 85 1.11 -16.02 -8.45
N ALA A 86 0.97 -16.31 -9.75
CA ALA A 86 -0.28 -16.08 -10.49
C ALA A 86 -1.50 -16.75 -9.83
N ARG A 87 -1.30 -17.92 -9.19
CA ARG A 87 -2.35 -18.61 -8.44
C ARG A 87 -2.76 -17.83 -7.19
N GLN A 88 -1.83 -17.23 -6.45
CA GLN A 88 -2.14 -16.38 -5.31
C GLN A 88 -2.85 -15.10 -5.75
N LEU A 89 -2.41 -14.47 -6.83
CA LEU A 89 -3.06 -13.29 -7.39
C LEU A 89 -4.52 -13.57 -7.80
N ARG A 90 -4.77 -14.70 -8.47
CA ARG A 90 -6.13 -15.13 -8.83
C ARG A 90 -7.03 -15.29 -7.60
N ARG A 91 -6.50 -15.82 -6.48
CA ARG A 91 -7.27 -15.96 -5.22
C ARG A 91 -7.61 -14.62 -4.59
N LEU A 92 -6.77 -13.60 -4.71
CA LEU A 92 -7.11 -12.26 -4.20
C LEU A 92 -8.26 -11.61 -4.98
N VAL A 93 -8.44 -11.98 -6.25
CA VAL A 93 -9.49 -11.43 -7.12
C VAL A 93 -10.79 -12.24 -7.07
N TYR A 94 -10.69 -13.58 -7.07
CA TYR A 94 -11.84 -14.48 -7.23
C TYR A 94 -12.15 -15.36 -6.02
N GLY A 95 -11.23 -15.40 -5.04
CA GLY A 95 -11.35 -16.24 -3.85
C GLY A 95 -12.04 -15.54 -2.69
#